data_AF-A0AAD9WXP9-F1
#
_entry.id   AF-A0AAD9WXP9-F1
#
_cell.length_a   1.000
_cell.length_b   1.000
_cell.length_c   1.000
_cell.angle_alpha   90.00
_cell.angle_beta   90.00
_cell.angle_gamma   90.00
#
_symmetry.space_group_name_H-M   'P 1'
#
loop_
_entity.id
_entity.type
_entity.pdbx_description
1 polymer ?
#
loop_
_entity_poly.entity_id
_entity_poly.type
_entity_poly.pdbx_seq_one_letter_code
_entity_poly.pdbx_strand_id
1 'polypeptide(L)'
;MEKLFKIFVYEEGEPPLFHYAPCKSIYSMEGIFLSFIETKTKFRIRNLEEAHVYFLPFSVVMILEHLFDPIIRDKAVLQHTVSDYVRIISHKYRYWNRSLGTDCFMLSCHDWGPRATRYVHELYYNSIQALCNANTSEHFNPKKDAPIPEINLVTGAIRSLTRGLPPSRRTILAFFAGRLQGKIRAALLQHWKEKDKDVQVYENLPQ
;
A
#
# COMPACT_ATOMS: atom_id res chain seq x y z
N MET A 1 -4.85 -2.88 -19.73
CA MET A 1 -4.59 -2.02 -18.55
C MET A 1 -3.11 -1.75 -18.34
N GLU A 2 -2.25 -2.77 -18.20
CA GLU A 2 -0.81 -2.57 -17.88
C GLU A 2 0.04 -1.73 -18.85
N LYS A 3 -0.38 -1.55 -20.11
CA LYS A 3 0.32 -0.73 -21.10
C LYS A 3 -0.19 0.71 -21.17
N LEU A 4 -1.34 0.99 -20.55
CA LEU A 4 -2.05 2.26 -20.67
C LEU A 4 -2.06 3.03 -19.35
N PHE A 5 -2.08 2.32 -18.22
CA PHE A 5 -2.17 2.95 -16.92
C PHE A 5 -0.91 3.77 -16.62
N LYS A 6 -1.11 5.04 -16.27
CA LYS A 6 -0.06 6.02 -16.00
C LYS A 6 -0.28 6.65 -14.64
N ILE A 7 0.76 6.68 -13.84
CA ILE A 7 0.80 7.20 -12.48
C ILE A 7 1.74 8.39 -12.47
N PHE A 8 1.26 9.54 -12.03
CA PHE A 8 2.15 10.64 -11.65
C PHE A 8 2.54 10.46 -10.18
N VAL A 9 3.81 10.63 -9.85
CA VAL A 9 4.28 10.60 -8.47
C VAL A 9 4.59 12.04 -8.08
N TYR A 10 3.95 12.53 -7.01
CA TYR A 10 4.32 13.85 -6.46
C TYR A 10 5.78 13.83 -6.02
N GLU A 11 6.55 14.86 -6.35
CA GLU A 11 8.01 14.87 -6.14
C GLU A 11 8.38 15.51 -4.79
N GLU A 12 7.39 15.98 -4.03
CA GLU A 12 7.60 16.62 -2.75
C GLU A 12 7.94 15.62 -1.66
N GLY A 13 8.80 16.08 -0.75
CA GLY A 13 9.24 15.30 0.40
C GLY A 13 10.54 14.56 0.10
N GLU A 14 11.28 14.26 1.15
CA GLU A 14 12.58 13.59 1.05
C GLU A 14 12.57 12.27 1.85
N PRO A 15 13.38 11.29 1.42
CA PRO A 15 13.68 10.13 2.26
C PRO A 15 14.23 10.56 3.63
N PRO A 16 13.95 9.81 4.71
CA PRO A 16 13.26 8.52 4.70
C PRO A 16 11.73 8.61 4.77
N LEU A 17 11.14 9.78 5.00
CA LEU A 17 9.70 9.91 5.25
C LEU A 17 8.86 9.77 3.98
N PHE A 18 9.43 10.21 2.85
CA PHE A 18 8.81 10.19 1.53
C PHE A 18 9.70 9.42 0.55
N HIS A 19 9.11 8.90 -0.52
CA HIS A 19 9.80 8.19 -1.60
C HIS A 19 10.62 6.96 -1.16
N TYR A 20 10.43 6.51 0.08
CA TYR A 20 11.18 5.42 0.68
C TYR A 20 10.31 4.65 1.68
N ALA A 21 10.42 3.33 1.66
CA ALA A 21 9.87 2.46 2.68
C ALA A 21 10.67 1.16 2.78
N PRO A 22 10.56 0.41 3.89
CA PRO A 22 11.31 -0.82 4.07
C PRO A 22 10.86 -1.90 3.08
N CYS A 23 11.80 -2.51 2.36
CA CYS A 23 11.52 -3.65 1.48
C CYS A 23 11.47 -5.00 2.21
N LYS A 24 11.36 -5.02 3.54
CA LYS A 24 11.46 -6.23 4.38
C LYS A 24 10.26 -6.39 5.32
N SER A 25 10.12 -7.59 5.86
CA SER A 25 9.05 -7.98 6.78
C SER A 25 7.66 -7.79 6.15
N ILE A 26 6.64 -7.60 6.99
CA ILE A 26 5.25 -7.32 6.62
C ILE A 26 5.06 -5.99 5.87
N TYR A 27 6.03 -5.08 5.92
CA TYR A 27 5.98 -3.79 5.20
C TYR A 27 6.58 -3.84 3.81
N SER A 28 7.10 -5.01 3.40
CA SER A 28 7.94 -5.13 2.20
C SER A 28 7.25 -4.64 0.91
N MET A 29 5.94 -4.83 0.81
CA MET A 29 5.18 -4.48 -0.38
C MET A 29 5.12 -2.97 -0.62
N GLU A 30 5.14 -2.16 0.44
CA GLU A 30 5.24 -0.70 0.35
C GLU A 30 6.60 -0.28 -0.22
N GLY A 31 7.68 -0.83 0.34
CA GLY A 31 9.04 -0.57 -0.16
C GLY A 31 9.25 -1.04 -1.60
N ILE A 32 8.71 -2.21 -1.97
CA ILE A 32 8.79 -2.75 -3.33
C ILE A 32 8.02 -1.87 -4.32
N PHE A 33 6.82 -1.44 -3.94
CA PHE A 33 6.02 -0.54 -4.79
C PHE A 33 6.78 0.76 -5.06
N LEU A 34 7.29 1.41 -4.00
CA LEU A 34 8.08 2.63 -4.10
C LEU A 34 9.33 2.43 -4.95
N SER A 35 10.12 1.38 -4.67
CA SER A 35 11.30 1.06 -5.47
C SER A 35 10.96 0.88 -6.96
N PHE A 36 9.86 0.20 -7.29
CA PHE A 36 9.46 0.01 -8.67
C PHE A 36 8.92 1.26 -9.34
N ILE A 37 8.12 2.09 -8.67
CA ILE A 37 7.58 3.30 -9.29
C ILE A 37 8.69 4.36 -9.47
N GLU A 38 9.69 4.38 -8.60
CA GLU A 38 10.85 5.26 -8.70
C GLU A 38 11.84 4.82 -9.77
N THR A 39 12.13 3.51 -9.89
CA THR A 39 13.17 3.00 -10.81
C THR A 39 12.65 2.56 -12.18
N LYS A 40 11.40 2.14 -12.31
CA LYS A 40 10.84 1.62 -13.56
C LYS A 40 9.83 2.59 -14.18
N THR A 41 10.08 2.94 -15.43
CA THR A 41 9.26 3.91 -16.18
C THR A 41 7.99 3.33 -16.81
N LYS A 42 7.68 2.04 -16.61
CA LYS A 42 6.51 1.42 -17.24
C LYS A 42 5.19 2.11 -16.88
N PHE A 43 5.06 2.54 -15.62
CA PHE A 43 3.83 3.15 -15.10
C PHE A 43 4.01 4.64 -14.76
N ARG A 44 5.22 5.10 -14.42
CA ARG A 44 5.45 6.49 -14.04
C ARG A 44 5.43 7.42 -15.25
N ILE A 45 4.68 8.52 -15.14
CA ILE A 45 4.66 9.60 -16.13
C ILE A 45 5.09 10.91 -15.47
N ARG A 46 5.77 11.79 -16.23
CA ARG A 46 6.17 13.13 -15.76
C ARG A 46 5.18 14.23 -16.11
N ASN A 47 4.39 14.01 -17.16
CA ASN A 47 3.34 14.94 -17.56
C ASN A 47 2.06 14.67 -16.76
N LEU A 48 1.63 15.64 -15.95
CA LEU A 48 0.44 15.54 -15.11
C LEU A 48 -0.85 15.39 -15.92
N GLU A 49 -0.92 15.95 -17.14
CA GLU A 49 -2.11 15.87 -18.02
C GLU A 49 -2.34 14.46 -18.57
N GLU A 50 -1.29 13.63 -18.61
CA GLU A 50 -1.36 12.27 -19.12
C GLU A 50 -1.58 11.23 -18.01
N ALA A 51 -1.57 11.66 -16.74
CA ALA A 51 -1.72 10.78 -15.61
C ALA A 51 -3.18 10.35 -15.43
N HIS A 52 -3.38 9.10 -15.04
CA HIS A 52 -4.71 8.59 -14.68
C HIS A 52 -4.94 8.72 -13.18
N VAL A 53 -3.88 8.58 -12.39
CA VAL A 53 -3.88 8.72 -10.93
C VAL A 53 -2.60 9.39 -10.45
N TYR A 54 -2.68 10.00 -9.27
CA TYR A 54 -1.58 10.73 -8.63
C TYR A 54 -1.20 10.05 -7.31
N PHE A 55 0.06 9.68 -7.15
CA PHE A 55 0.55 8.96 -6.00
C PHE A 55 1.16 9.91 -4.96
N LEU A 56 0.76 9.75 -3.70
CA LEU A 56 1.30 10.44 -2.53
C LEU A 56 2.38 9.53 -1.88
N PRO A 57 3.68 9.81 -2.08
CA PRO A 57 4.77 8.90 -1.73
C PRO A 57 5.21 8.98 -0.25
N PHE A 58 4.32 9.31 0.69
CA PHE A 58 4.66 9.28 2.11
C PHE A 58 4.58 7.85 2.66
N SER A 59 5.51 7.47 3.54
CA SER A 59 5.49 6.18 4.21
C SER A 59 5.05 6.30 5.66
N VAL A 60 3.93 5.66 6.01
CA VAL A 60 3.45 5.62 7.40
C VAL A 60 4.46 4.91 8.30
N VAL A 61 5.09 3.85 7.79
CA VAL A 61 6.12 3.10 8.54
C VAL A 61 7.29 4.02 8.86
N MET A 62 7.81 4.75 7.86
CA MET A 62 8.99 5.59 8.06
C MET A 62 8.69 6.82 8.92
N ILE A 63 7.49 7.42 8.79
CA ILE A 63 7.04 8.50 9.68
C ILE A 63 7.03 8.03 11.14
N LEU A 64 6.49 6.83 11.41
CA LEU A 64 6.49 6.31 12.77
C LEU A 64 7.90 5.96 13.26
N GLU A 65 8.70 5.31 12.43
CA GLU A 65 10.08 4.94 12.80
C GLU A 65 10.96 6.15 13.17
N HIS A 66 10.75 7.29 12.52
CA HIS A 66 11.63 8.46 12.68
C HIS A 66 11.05 9.56 13.58
N LEU A 67 9.73 9.72 13.62
CA LEU A 67 9.08 10.84 14.32
C LEU A 67 8.27 10.40 15.54
N PHE A 68 7.88 9.13 15.65
CA PHE A 68 7.06 8.69 16.78
C PHE A 68 7.94 8.39 18.01
N ASP A 69 7.83 9.27 19.01
CA ASP A 69 8.55 9.08 20.27
C ASP A 69 7.97 7.88 21.05
N PRO A 70 8.81 6.89 21.45
CA PRO A 70 8.33 5.65 22.07
C PRO A 70 7.74 5.84 23.48
N ILE A 71 8.09 6.94 24.16
CA ILE A 71 7.66 7.28 25.53
C ILE A 71 6.45 8.22 25.47
N ILE A 72 6.57 9.34 24.74
CA ILE A 72 5.50 10.35 24.63
C ILE A 72 4.33 9.78 23.84
N ARG A 73 4.60 8.96 22.81
CA ARG A 73 3.61 8.31 21.96
C ARG A 73 2.61 9.26 21.31
N ASP A 74 3.09 10.46 20.96
CA ASP A 74 2.25 11.46 20.33
C ASP A 74 1.83 10.99 18.93
N LYS A 75 0.54 10.74 18.77
CA LYS A 75 -0.01 10.31 17.48
C LYS A 75 -0.25 11.48 16.53
N ALA A 76 -0.09 12.73 17.00
CA ALA A 76 -0.20 13.91 16.18
C ALA A 76 0.94 14.02 15.16
N VAL A 77 2.03 13.25 15.29
CA VAL A 77 3.11 13.26 14.27
C VAL A 77 2.57 12.91 12.89
N LEU A 78 1.69 11.90 12.81
CA LEU A 78 1.04 11.53 11.54
C LEU A 78 0.16 12.65 11.01
N GLN A 79 -0.62 13.28 11.90
CA GLN A 79 -1.48 14.40 11.53
C GLN A 79 -0.66 15.54 10.94
N HIS A 80 0.36 16.01 11.64
CA HIS A 80 1.18 17.14 11.20
C HIS A 80 1.88 16.80 9.89
N THR A 81 2.57 15.67 9.80
CA THR A 81 3.32 15.30 8.60
C THR A 81 2.42 15.15 7.37
N VAL A 82 1.29 14.42 7.48
CA VAL A 82 0.41 14.16 6.33
C VAL A 82 -0.40 15.40 5.96
N SER A 83 -0.95 16.13 6.94
CA SER A 83 -1.73 17.34 6.65
C SER A 83 -0.87 18.44 6.04
N ASP A 84 0.35 18.64 6.53
CA ASP A 84 1.27 19.63 5.95
C ASP A 84 1.69 19.23 4.53
N TYR A 85 1.94 17.94 4.29
CA TYR A 85 2.24 17.42 2.97
C TYR A 85 1.11 17.69 1.97
N VAL A 86 -0.11 17.30 2.32
CA VAL A 86 -1.28 17.52 1.46
C VAL A 86 -1.51 19.01 1.22
N ARG A 87 -1.29 19.86 2.22
CA ARG A 87 -1.36 21.31 2.04
C ARG A 87 -0.37 21.80 0.98
N ILE A 88 0.88 21.31 0.99
CA ILE A 88 1.87 21.65 -0.04
C ILE A 88 1.38 21.20 -1.42
N ILE A 89 0.92 19.94 -1.54
CA ILE A 89 0.43 19.39 -2.80
C ILE A 89 -0.76 20.18 -3.34
N SER A 90 -1.75 20.47 -2.50
CA SER A 90 -2.97 21.20 -2.88
C SER A 90 -2.68 22.65 -3.32
N HIS A 91 -1.64 23.28 -2.78
CA HIS A 91 -1.24 24.62 -3.20
C HIS A 91 -0.43 24.61 -4.49
N LYS A 92 0.42 23.59 -4.70
CA LYS A 92 1.34 23.52 -5.85
C LYS A 92 0.69 22.93 -7.10
N TYR A 93 -0.22 21.96 -6.96
CA TYR A 93 -0.78 21.21 -8.07
C TYR A 93 -2.27 21.42 -8.22
N ARG A 94 -2.67 21.92 -9.40
CA ARG A 94 -4.09 22.14 -9.75
C ARG A 94 -4.93 20.87 -9.67
N TYR A 95 -4.36 19.69 -9.96
CA TYR A 95 -5.10 18.43 -10.07
C TYR A 95 -5.68 17.96 -8.74
N TRP A 96 -4.98 18.21 -7.62
CA TRP A 96 -5.53 17.95 -6.30
C TRP A 96 -6.85 18.69 -6.11
N ASN A 97 -6.88 19.99 -6.39
CA ASN A 97 -8.08 20.82 -6.24
C ASN A 97 -9.17 20.53 -7.29
N ARG A 98 -8.79 20.01 -8.47
CA ARG A 98 -9.74 19.65 -9.54
C ARG A 98 -10.64 18.48 -9.11
N SER A 99 -10.05 17.46 -8.50
CA SER A 99 -10.75 16.22 -8.12
C SER A 99 -11.06 16.14 -6.62
N LEU A 100 -10.61 17.13 -5.83
CA LEU A 100 -10.57 17.07 -4.37
C LEU A 100 -9.90 15.76 -3.89
N GLY A 101 -8.81 15.36 -4.54
CA GLY A 101 -8.05 14.17 -4.21
C GLY A 101 -8.65 12.84 -4.68
N THR A 102 -9.76 12.81 -5.43
CA THR A 102 -10.43 11.56 -5.84
C THR A 102 -9.57 10.70 -6.79
N ASP A 103 -8.72 11.32 -7.60
CA ASP A 103 -7.74 10.66 -8.48
C ASP A 103 -6.36 10.47 -7.81
N CYS A 104 -6.25 10.79 -6.51
CA CYS A 104 -5.05 10.60 -5.73
C CYS A 104 -5.11 9.29 -4.94
N PHE A 105 -3.96 8.69 -4.67
CA PHE A 105 -3.86 7.51 -3.82
C PHE A 105 -2.60 7.51 -2.96
N MET A 106 -2.70 6.82 -1.82
CA MET A 106 -1.58 6.48 -0.95
C MET A 106 -1.49 4.96 -0.84
N LEU A 107 -0.32 4.45 -0.48
CA LEU A 107 -0.12 3.03 -0.18
C LEU A 107 0.46 2.88 1.22
N SER A 108 -0.12 2.00 2.03
CA SER A 108 0.44 1.68 3.34
C SER A 108 0.26 0.21 3.71
N CYS A 109 1.33 -0.40 4.21
CA CYS A 109 1.28 -1.72 4.84
C CYS A 109 1.21 -1.66 6.38
N HIS A 110 1.23 -0.48 6.98
CA HIS A 110 1.03 -0.34 8.43
C HIS A 110 -0.47 -0.31 8.76
N ASP A 111 -0.85 -0.87 9.91
CA ASP A 111 -2.23 -0.79 10.43
C ASP A 111 -2.70 0.66 10.70
N TRP A 112 -1.79 1.64 10.71
CA TRP A 112 -2.10 3.07 10.87
C TRP A 112 -2.28 3.77 9.53
N GLY A 113 -2.26 3.06 8.39
CA GLY A 113 -2.58 3.59 7.07
C GLY A 113 -3.88 4.41 7.05
N PRO A 114 -5.02 3.85 7.48
CA PRO A 114 -6.29 4.59 7.60
C PRO A 114 -6.24 5.75 8.59
N ARG A 115 -5.40 5.66 9.63
CA ARG A 115 -5.25 6.74 10.60
C ARG A 115 -4.50 7.94 10.00
N ALA A 116 -3.47 7.68 9.19
CA ALA A 116 -2.66 8.71 8.56
C ALA A 116 -3.50 9.64 7.67
N THR A 117 -4.53 9.10 7.01
CA THR A 117 -5.41 9.87 6.11
C THR A 117 -6.52 10.62 6.84
N ARG A 118 -6.97 10.13 8.01
CA ARG A 118 -8.15 10.63 8.75
C ARG A 118 -8.12 12.12 9.11
N TYR A 119 -6.94 12.73 9.13
CA TYR A 119 -6.75 14.13 9.51
C TYR A 119 -6.98 15.12 8.37
N VAL A 120 -7.11 14.63 7.14
CA VAL A 120 -7.43 15.44 5.96
C VAL A 120 -8.69 14.88 5.31
N HIS A 121 -9.74 15.69 5.26
CA HIS A 121 -11.08 15.22 4.87
C HIS A 121 -11.10 14.64 3.46
N GLU A 122 -10.50 15.34 2.51
CA GLU A 122 -10.38 14.94 1.10
C GLU A 122 -9.57 13.65 0.96
N LEU A 123 -8.45 13.54 1.69
CA LEU A 123 -7.60 12.35 1.65
C LEU A 123 -8.31 11.10 2.20
N TYR A 124 -9.09 11.26 3.28
CA TYR A 124 -9.79 10.13 3.91
C TYR A 124 -11.01 9.68 3.09
N TYR A 125 -11.86 10.62 2.69
CA TYR A 125 -13.14 10.30 2.06
C TYR A 125 -13.06 10.13 0.54
N ASN A 126 -12.16 10.85 -0.15
CA ASN A 126 -12.13 10.88 -1.62
C ASN A 126 -10.99 10.05 -2.19
N SER A 127 -9.76 10.21 -1.67
CA SER A 127 -8.58 9.53 -2.22
C SER A 127 -8.60 8.02 -1.99
N ILE A 128 -7.96 7.28 -2.87
CA ILE A 128 -7.87 5.81 -2.81
C ILE A 128 -6.82 5.43 -1.76
N GLN A 129 -7.18 4.52 -0.84
CA GLN A 129 -6.22 3.93 0.08
C GLN A 129 -5.84 2.54 -0.42
N ALA A 130 -4.59 2.37 -0.85
CA ALA A 130 -4.04 1.07 -1.18
C ALA A 130 -3.45 0.45 0.10
N LEU A 131 -4.17 -0.47 0.73
CA LEU A 131 -3.84 -0.96 2.08
C LEU A 131 -3.49 -2.44 2.10
N CYS A 132 -2.40 -2.80 2.80
CA CYS A 132 -2.05 -4.19 3.03
C CYS A 132 -2.92 -4.82 4.13
N ASN A 133 -3.37 -4.01 5.09
CA ASN A 133 -4.43 -4.34 6.03
C ASN A 133 -5.80 -3.86 5.50
N ALA A 134 -6.43 -4.65 4.63
CA ALA A 134 -7.73 -4.35 4.03
C ALA A 134 -8.91 -4.76 4.94
N ASN A 135 -8.95 -4.21 6.15
CA ASN A 135 -9.95 -4.56 7.16
C ASN A 135 -11.08 -3.52 7.23
N THR A 136 -12.31 -3.93 6.91
CA THR A 136 -13.48 -3.06 6.91
C THR A 136 -13.86 -2.52 8.29
N SER A 137 -13.52 -3.24 9.38
CA SER A 137 -13.69 -2.72 10.75
C SER A 137 -12.67 -1.66 11.12
N GLU A 138 -11.60 -1.51 10.33
CA GLU A 138 -10.50 -0.57 10.55
C GLU A 138 -10.46 0.48 9.43
N HIS A 139 -11.64 0.86 8.91
CA HIS A 139 -11.84 1.96 7.97
C HIS A 139 -11.39 1.70 6.52
N PHE A 140 -11.17 0.45 6.12
CA PHE A 140 -11.08 0.08 4.70
C PHE A 140 -12.46 0.15 4.03
N ASN A 141 -12.58 0.91 2.93
CA ASN A 141 -13.82 1.00 2.16
C ASN A 141 -13.70 0.21 0.84
N PRO A 142 -14.32 -0.97 0.69
CA PRO A 142 -14.20 -1.80 -0.51
C PRO A 142 -14.79 -1.16 -1.78
N LYS A 143 -15.56 -0.07 -1.66
CA LYS A 143 -16.08 0.69 -2.82
C LYS A 143 -15.10 1.72 -3.36
N LYS A 144 -14.03 2.03 -2.62
CA LYS A 144 -13.07 3.11 -2.92
C LYS A 144 -11.62 2.63 -2.86
N ASP A 145 -11.29 1.87 -1.83
CA ASP A 145 -9.94 1.47 -1.46
C ASP A 145 -9.54 0.16 -2.15
N ALA A 146 -8.24 -0.07 -2.27
CA ALA A 146 -7.67 -1.23 -2.95
C ALA A 146 -6.89 -2.10 -1.97
N PRO A 147 -7.15 -3.41 -1.90
CA PRO A 147 -6.36 -4.32 -1.08
C PRO A 147 -5.02 -4.60 -1.78
N ILE A 148 -3.92 -4.43 -1.06
CA ILE A 148 -2.59 -4.85 -1.50
C ILE A 148 -2.24 -6.16 -0.79
N PRO A 149 -1.86 -7.22 -1.52
CA PRO A 149 -1.50 -8.48 -0.86
C PRO A 149 -0.26 -8.27 0.00
N GLU A 150 -0.37 -8.54 1.30
CA GLU A 150 0.77 -8.51 2.21
C GLU A 150 1.69 -9.70 1.93
N ILE A 151 2.97 -9.42 1.68
CA ILE A 151 4.00 -10.44 1.52
C ILE A 151 5.07 -10.17 2.58
N ASN A 152 5.34 -11.17 3.41
CA ASN A 152 6.41 -11.08 4.40
C ASN A 152 7.75 -11.50 3.78
N LEU A 153 8.58 -10.52 3.41
CA LEU A 153 9.92 -10.77 2.88
C LEU A 153 10.97 -10.69 3.99
N VAL A 154 11.47 -11.85 4.42
CA VAL A 154 12.40 -11.96 5.56
C VAL A 154 13.68 -11.12 5.37
N THR A 155 14.29 -11.16 4.17
CA THR A 155 15.58 -10.50 3.89
C THR A 155 15.43 -9.20 3.11
N GLY A 156 14.23 -8.92 2.60
CA GLY A 156 13.93 -7.83 1.67
C GLY A 156 14.56 -7.91 0.29
N ALA A 157 15.29 -9.00 -0.02
CA ALA A 157 15.82 -9.26 -1.34
C ALA A 157 14.87 -10.19 -2.13
N ILE A 158 14.39 -9.71 -3.27
CA ILE A 158 13.71 -10.56 -4.26
C ILE A 158 14.81 -11.20 -5.14
N ARG A 159 15.28 -12.40 -4.79
CA ARG A 159 16.36 -13.10 -5.53
C ARG A 159 15.97 -13.45 -6.96
N SER A 160 14.67 -13.64 -7.21
CA SER A 160 14.11 -13.72 -8.56
C SER A 160 12.72 -13.10 -8.54
N LEU A 161 12.42 -12.22 -9.49
CA LEU A 161 11.03 -11.93 -9.81
C LEU A 161 10.43 -13.27 -10.21
N THR A 162 9.55 -13.83 -9.39
CA THR A 162 8.65 -14.88 -9.81
C THR A 162 7.80 -14.28 -10.92
N ARG A 163 8.30 -14.33 -12.17
CA ARG A 163 7.46 -14.22 -13.35
C ARG A 163 6.53 -15.41 -13.24
N GLY A 164 5.40 -15.18 -12.55
CA GLY A 164 4.34 -16.16 -12.45
C GLY A 164 3.92 -16.55 -13.87
N LEU A 165 3.25 -17.68 -13.96
CA LEU A 165 2.67 -18.12 -15.22
C LEU A 165 1.80 -16.99 -15.83
N PRO A 166 1.74 -16.87 -17.17
CA PRO A 166 0.80 -15.95 -17.80
C PRO A 166 -0.63 -16.25 -17.31
N PRO A 167 -1.54 -15.26 -17.26
CA PRO A 167 -2.89 -15.46 -16.72
C PRO A 167 -3.61 -16.71 -17.25
N SER A 168 -3.43 -17.05 -18.53
CA SER A 168 -4.02 -18.24 -19.17
C SER A 168 -3.46 -19.59 -18.71
N ARG A 169 -2.32 -19.60 -18.01
CA ARG A 169 -1.66 -20.80 -17.48
C ARG A 169 -1.67 -20.87 -15.96
N ARG A 170 -2.23 -19.87 -15.27
CA ARG A 170 -2.40 -19.91 -13.82
C ARG A 170 -3.55 -20.85 -13.49
N THR A 171 -3.25 -21.95 -12.81
CA THR A 171 -4.25 -22.94 -12.37
C THR A 171 -4.69 -22.72 -10.92
N ILE A 172 -3.91 -22.00 -10.12
CA ILE A 172 -4.22 -21.71 -8.73
C ILE A 172 -5.01 -20.40 -8.64
N LEU A 173 -6.20 -20.50 -8.05
CA LEU A 173 -7.11 -19.37 -7.83
C LEU A 173 -6.65 -18.51 -6.66
N ALA A 174 -6.27 -19.12 -5.54
CA ALA A 174 -5.84 -18.42 -4.34
C ALA A 174 -4.76 -19.18 -3.58
N PHE A 175 -3.91 -18.43 -2.88
CA PHE A 175 -2.84 -18.96 -2.06
C PHE A 175 -2.81 -18.24 -0.70
N PHE A 176 -2.72 -18.99 0.38
CA PHE A 176 -2.48 -18.47 1.71
C PHE A 176 -1.47 -19.37 2.45
N ALA A 177 -0.46 -18.76 3.06
CA ALA A 177 0.43 -19.43 3.98
C ALA A 177 0.70 -18.53 5.19
N GLY A 178 0.27 -18.95 6.38
CA GLY A 178 0.45 -18.13 7.58
C GLY A 178 -0.02 -18.82 8.85
N ARG A 179 0.64 -18.46 9.96
CA ARG A 179 0.36 -19.03 11.28
C ARG A 179 -1.09 -18.78 11.70
N LEU A 180 -1.66 -19.74 12.42
CA LEU A 180 -3.00 -19.65 13.02
C LEU A 180 -3.04 -18.48 14.02
N GLN A 181 -3.61 -17.36 13.59
CA GLN A 181 -3.73 -16.15 14.39
C GLN A 181 -5.07 -15.48 14.11
N GLY A 182 -5.86 -15.27 15.17
CA GLY A 182 -7.19 -14.68 15.06
C GLY A 182 -8.26 -15.64 14.51
N LYS A 183 -9.52 -15.20 14.58
CA LYS A 183 -10.69 -16.03 14.26
C LYS A 183 -10.83 -16.32 12.77
N ILE A 184 -10.46 -15.36 11.91
CA ILE A 184 -10.61 -15.48 10.45
C ILE A 184 -9.69 -16.58 9.90
N ARG A 185 -8.43 -16.64 10.36
CA ARG A 185 -7.48 -17.68 9.90
C ARG A 185 -7.94 -19.08 10.32
N ALA A 186 -8.55 -19.22 11.48
CA ALA A 186 -9.14 -20.50 11.92
C ALA A 186 -10.24 -20.96 10.96
N ALA A 187 -11.17 -20.06 10.62
CA ALA A 187 -12.23 -20.36 9.65
C ALA A 187 -11.68 -20.66 8.25
N LEU A 188 -10.66 -19.91 7.80
CA LEU A 188 -10.01 -20.11 6.51
C LEU A 188 -9.33 -21.48 6.43
N LEU A 189 -8.56 -21.87 7.45
CA LEU A 189 -7.93 -23.18 7.54
C LEU A 189 -8.97 -24.30 7.59
N GLN A 190 -10.00 -24.14 8.43
CA GLN A 190 -11.07 -25.12 8.53
C GLN A 190 -11.80 -25.32 7.20
N HIS A 191 -11.99 -24.27 6.40
CA HIS A 191 -12.78 -24.35 5.18
C HIS A 191 -11.97 -24.83 3.96
N TRP A 192 -10.72 -24.41 3.80
CA TRP A 192 -9.95 -24.65 2.55
C TRP A 192 -8.70 -25.50 2.69
N LYS A 193 -8.11 -25.65 3.89
CA LYS A 193 -6.88 -26.45 4.04
C LYS A 193 -7.12 -27.88 3.57
N GLU A 194 -6.37 -28.30 2.55
CA GLU A 194 -6.43 -29.65 1.96
C GLU A 194 -7.82 -30.04 1.41
N LYS A 195 -8.70 -29.06 1.14
CA LYS A 195 -10.09 -29.27 0.70
C LYS A 195 -10.36 -28.80 -0.72
N ASP A 196 -9.50 -27.97 -1.27
CA ASP A 196 -9.63 -27.41 -2.61
C ASP A 196 -8.26 -27.42 -3.30
N LYS A 197 -8.21 -27.91 -4.54
CA LYS A 197 -6.97 -27.98 -5.35
C LYS A 197 -6.61 -26.63 -5.97
N ASP A 198 -7.61 -25.77 -6.18
CA ASP A 198 -7.46 -24.46 -6.80
C ASP A 198 -7.22 -23.38 -5.73
N VAL A 199 -7.61 -23.64 -4.47
CA VAL A 199 -7.34 -22.77 -3.31
C VAL A 199 -6.36 -23.42 -2.35
N GLN A 200 -5.09 -23.03 -2.45
CA GLN A 200 -4.01 -23.60 -1.65
C GLN A 200 -3.86 -22.86 -0.32
N VAL A 201 -4.02 -23.58 0.79
CA VAL A 201 -3.96 -23.02 2.14
C VAL A 201 -3.02 -23.84 3.02
N TYR A 202 -2.07 -23.14 3.65
CA TYR A 202 -1.06 -23.73 4.52
C TYR A 202 -0.92 -22.96 5.84
N GLU A 203 -0.56 -23.66 6.92
CA GLU A 203 -0.26 -23.03 8.22
C GLU A 203 1.14 -22.42 8.29
N ASN A 204 2.03 -22.87 7.40
CA ASN A 204 3.38 -22.36 7.23
C ASN A 204 3.71 -22.26 5.74
N LEU A 205 4.68 -21.44 5.37
CA LEU A 205 5.16 -21.38 3.99
C LEU A 205 5.75 -22.75 3.60
N PRO A 206 5.24 -23.42 2.55
CA PRO A 206 5.79 -24.69 2.09
C PRO A 206 7.24 -24.51 1.60
N GLN A 207 8.08 -25.54 1.81
CA GLN A 207 9.48 -25.59 1.38
C GLN A 207 9.62 -26.01 -0.07
#